data_AF-A0A3G2C863-F1
#
_entry.id   AF-A0A3G2C863-F1
#
_cell.length_a   1.000
_cell.length_b   1.000
_cell.length_c   1.000
_cell.angle_alpha   90.00
_cell.angle_beta   90.00
_cell.angle_gamma   90.00
#
_symmetry.space_group_name_H-M   'P 1'
#
loop_
_entity.id
_entity.type
_entity.pdbx_description
1 polymer ?
#
loop_
_entity_poly.entity_id
_entity_poly.type
_entity_poly.pdbx_seq_one_letter_code
_entity_poly.pdbx_strand_id
1 'polypeptide(L)' 'MGQRELVGIIGPNGSGKSTLLKCIYRVLKPTGGAVLLDGRDLDQYSYRESARRIAVVAQH' A
#
# COMPACT_ATOMS: atom_id res chain seq x y z
N MET A 1 -22.78 2.37 0.25
CA MET A 1 -22.34 1.61 -0.93
C MET A 1 -21.03 2.21 -1.39
N GLY A 2 -19.89 1.61 -1.06
CA GLY A 2 -18.58 2.18 -1.40
C GLY A 2 -18.20 1.81 -2.84
N GLN A 3 -17.94 2.81 -3.67
CA GLN A 3 -17.60 2.63 -5.08
C GLN A 3 -16.29 1.82 -5.17
N ARG A 4 -16.31 0.73 -5.96
CA ARG A 4 -15.07 0.01 -6.30
C ARG A 4 -14.37 0.82 -7.37
N GLU A 5 -13.15 1.27 -7.08
CA GLU A 5 -12.33 2.03 -8.01
C GLU A 5 -11.13 1.21 -8.46
N LEU A 6 -10.72 1.40 -9.71
CA LEU A 6 -9.47 0.88 -10.25
C LEU A 6 -8.54 2.06 -10.49
N VAL A 7 -7.42 2.10 -9.75
CA VAL A 7 -6.44 3.19 -9.82
C VAL A 7 -5.13 2.67 -10.42
N GLY A 8 -4.61 3.37 -11.42
CA GLY A 8 -3.31 3.10 -12.04
C GLY A 8 -2.25 4.12 -11.64
N ILE A 9 -1.00 3.68 -11.45
CA ILE A 9 0.15 4.54 -11.16
C ILE A 9 1.11 4.49 -12.36
N ILE A 10 1.30 5.63 -13.04
CA ILE A 10 2.11 5.73 -14.25
C ILE A 10 3.25 6.72 -14.03
N GLY A 11 4.43 6.42 -14.56
CA GLY A 11 5.63 7.26 -14.48
C GLY A 11 6.87 6.56 -15.02
N PRO A 12 7.98 7.27 -15.27
CA PRO A 12 9.20 6.70 -15.86
C PRO A 12 9.89 5.69 -14.93
N ASN A 13 10.82 4.90 -15.46
CA ASN A 13 11.65 4.01 -14.63
C ASN A 13 12.45 4.82 -13.61
N GLY A 14 12.57 4.28 -12.38
CA GLY A 14 13.22 4.99 -11.27
C GLY A 14 12.36 6.05 -10.57
N SER A 15 11.13 6.32 -11.02
CA SER A 15 10.26 7.35 -10.39
C SER A 15 9.66 6.98 -9.02
N GLY A 16 10.05 5.83 -8.45
CA GLY A 16 9.58 5.40 -7.12
C GLY A 16 8.26 4.63 -7.07
N LYS A 17 7.63 4.28 -8.20
CA LYS A 17 6.34 3.54 -8.22
C LYS A 17 6.37 2.26 -7.38
N SER A 18 7.37 1.42 -7.59
CA SER A 18 7.52 0.16 -6.84
C SER A 18 7.82 0.42 -5.36
N THR A 19 8.54 1.50 -5.03
CA THR A 19 8.79 1.92 -3.64
C THR A 19 7.50 2.37 -2.97
N LEU A 20 6.67 3.17 -3.65
CA LEU A 20 5.36 3.59 -3.16
C LEU A 20 4.45 2.38 -2.91
N LEU A 21 4.36 1.45 -3.87
CA LEU A 21 3.58 0.23 -3.69
C LEU A 21 4.10 -0.59 -2.49
N LYS A 22 5.42 -0.74 -2.33
CA LYS A 22 6.03 -1.40 -1.16
C LYS A 22 5.65 -0.75 0.17
N CYS A 23 5.46 0.56 0.22
CA CYS A 23 4.92 1.23 1.40
C CYS A 23 3.44 0.88 1.63
N ILE A 24 2.63 0.89 0.57
CA ILE A 24 1.18 0.58 0.64
C ILE A 24 0.96 -0.85 1.15
N TYR A 25 1.73 -1.83 0.67
CA TYR A 25 1.64 -3.21 1.14
C TYR A 25 2.58 -3.55 2.30
N ARG A 26 3.14 -2.53 2.97
CA ARG A 26 3.87 -2.65 4.25
C ARG A 26 5.15 -3.51 4.21
N VAL A 27 5.80 -3.59 3.05
CA VAL A 27 7.17 -4.13 2.94
C VAL A 27 8.22 -3.06 3.23
N LEU A 28 7.90 -1.79 3.00
CA LEU A 28 8.71 -0.65 3.42
C LEU A 28 7.90 0.25 4.35
N LYS A 29 8.57 0.85 5.33
CA LYS A 29 7.99 1.91 6.16
C LYS A 29 8.24 3.26 5.50
N PRO A 30 7.22 4.12 5.29
CA PRO A 30 7.45 5.47 4.78
C PRO A 30 8.27 6.28 5.81
N THR A 31 9.20 7.11 5.32
CA THR A 31 10.02 7.98 6.18
C THR A 31 9.20 9.09 6.84
N GLY A 32 8.05 9.46 6.27
CA GLY A 32 7.11 10.43 6.82
C GLY A 32 5.69 10.23 6.27
N GLY A 33 4.69 10.76 6.97
CA GLY A 33 3.27 10.53 6.68
C GLY A 33 2.78 9.16 7.17
N ALA A 34 1.60 8.74 6.68
CA ALA A 34 0.96 7.49 7.05
C ALA A 34 0.25 6.85 5.84
N VAL A 35 0.16 5.52 5.86
CA VAL A 35 -0.72 4.75 4.96
C VAL A 35 -1.96 4.38 5.75
N LEU A 36 -3.14 4.74 5.26
CA LEU A 36 -4.40 4.42 5.94
C LEU A 36 -5.10 3.24 5.26
N LEU A 37 -5.53 2.27 6.07
CA LEU A 37 -6.41 1.18 5.66
C LEU A 37 -7.72 1.31 6.46
N ASP A 38 -8.83 1.50 5.74
CA ASP A 38 -10.16 1.73 6.32
C ASP A 38 -10.17 2.90 7.32
N GLY A 39 -9.43 3.98 7.00
CA GLY A 39 -9.33 5.18 7.84
C GLY A 39 -8.42 5.05 9.07
N ARG A 40 -7.82 3.88 9.30
CA ARG A 40 -6.87 3.64 10.40
C ARG A 40 -5.46 3.52 9.85
N ASP A 41 -4.48 4.07 10.56
CA ASP A 41 -3.07 3.92 10.21
C ASP A 41 -2.70 2.43 10.13
N LEU A 42 -2.14 2.03 8.99
CA LEU A 42 -1.71 0.68 8.68
C LEU A 42 -0.72 0.15 9.73
N ASP A 43 0.09 1.02 10.32
CA ASP A 43 1.05 0.65 11.38
C ASP A 43 0.37 0.20 12.68
N GLN A 44 -0.90 0.59 12.91
CA GLN A 44 -1.66 0.18 14.08
C GLN A 44 -2.32 -1.21 13.94
N TYR A 45 -2.34 -1.78 12.73
CA TYR A 45 -2.78 -3.16 12.52
C TYR A 45 -1.65 -4.14 12.86
N SER A 46 -1.97 -5.30 13.42
CA SER A 46 -1.02 -6.43 13.37
C SER A 46 -0.82 -6.90 11.92
N TYR A 47 0.33 -7.50 11.62
CA TYR A 47 0.61 -8.06 10.28
C TYR A 47 -0.48 -9.04 9.81
N ARG A 48 -1.01 -9.86 10.73
CA ARG A 48 -2.10 -10.80 10.43
C ARG A 48 -3.42 -10.10 10.08
N GLU A 49 -3.71 -8.95 10.69
CA GLU A 49 -4.93 -8.20 10.39
C GLU A 49 -4.84 -7.49 9.04
N SER A 50 -3.70 -6.87 8.73
CA SER A 50 -3.50 -6.20 7.43
C SER A 50 -3.42 -7.21 6.28
N ALA A 51 -2.74 -8.35 6.46
CA ALA A 51 -2.62 -9.39 5.43
C ALA A 51 -3.96 -10.05 5.05
N ARG A 52 -4.98 -9.99 5.92
CA ARG A 52 -6.34 -10.47 5.58
C ARG A 52 -7.14 -9.50 4.70
N ARG A 53 -6.65 -8.28 4.52
CA ARG A 53 -7.34 -7.19 3.80
C ARG A 53 -6.62 -6.75 2.53
N ILE A 54 -5.30 -6.97 2.47
CA ILE A 54 -4.45 -6.56 1.35
C ILE A 54 -3.92 -7.83 0.66
N ALA A 55 -4.16 -7.95 -0.65
CA ALA A 55 -3.55 -8.96 -1.51
C ALA A 55 -2.58 -8.30 -2.49
N VAL A 56 -1.43 -8.92 -2.73
CA VAL A 56 -0.36 -8.36 -3.57
C VAL A 56 0.17 -9.43 -4.50
N VAL A 57 0.34 -9.06 -5.76
CA VAL A 57 1.16 -9.80 -6.72
C VAL A 57 2.40 -8.97 -6.99
N ALA A 58 3.54 -9.39 -6.44
CA ALA A 58 4.80 -8.69 -6.63
C ALA A 58 5.41 -9.02 -8.00
N GLN A 59 6.09 -8.05 -8.60
CA GLN A 59 6.97 -8.30 -9.73
C GLN A 59 8.32 -8.82 -9.21
N HIS A 60 8.84 -9.86 -9.86
CA HIS A 60 10.21 -10.36 -9.65
C HIS A 60 11.20 -9.56 -10.49
#